data_AF-A0A7W0PEW1-F1
#
_entry.id   AF-A0A7W0PEW1-F1
#
_cell.length_a   1.000
_cell.length_b   1.000
_cell.length_c   1.000
_cell.angle_alpha   90.00
_cell.angle_beta   90.00
_cell.angle_gamma   90.00
#
_symmetry.space_group_name_H-M   'P 1'
#
loop_
_entity.id
_entity.type
_entity.pdbx_description
1 polymer ?
#
loop_
_entity_poly.entity_id
_entity_poly.type
_entity_poly.pdbx_seq_one_letter_code
_entity_poly.pdbx_strand_id
1 'polypeptide(L)'
;MRAFDVLMCPHRVTTFTLSLDAIKAYEYAAAGKPVLATPTSGFQALSARGWSPTVRSDFVARAEALLADDAQPTALPGAVDWDVRGKALGEVLSTLVASGAKS
;
A
#
# COMPACT_ATOMS: atom_id res chain seq x y z
N MET A 1 -3.13 3.09 -13.86
CA MET A 1 -1.71 3.47 -13.69
C MET A 1 -0.80 2.92 -14.80
N ARG A 2 -1.26 2.79 -16.05
CA ARG A 2 -0.50 2.09 -17.10
C ARG A 2 0.69 2.90 -17.67
N ALA A 3 0.55 4.22 -17.70
CA ALA A 3 1.53 5.14 -18.30
C ALA A 3 2.63 5.63 -17.34
N PHE A 4 2.69 5.13 -16.10
CA PHE A 4 3.74 5.51 -15.15
C PHE A 4 4.88 4.49 -15.18
N ASP A 5 6.11 4.99 -15.10
CA ASP A 5 7.30 4.15 -14.95
C ASP A 5 7.52 3.78 -13.48
N VAL A 6 7.34 4.73 -12.57
CA VAL A 6 7.45 4.55 -11.11
C VAL A 6 6.30 5.28 -10.41
N LEU A 7 5.73 4.66 -9.37
CA LEU A 7 4.69 5.25 -8.53
C LEU A 7 5.31 5.84 -7.26
N MET A 8 4.85 7.00 -6.81
CA MET A 8 5.48 7.73 -5.71
C MET A 8 4.51 8.18 -4.62
N CYS A 9 4.91 7.98 -3.35
CA CYS A 9 4.18 8.44 -2.17
C CYS A 9 5.13 9.12 -1.14
N PRO A 10 5.58 10.36 -1.39
CA PRO A 10 6.61 11.04 -0.59
C PRO A 10 6.03 11.85 0.58
N HIS A 11 5.18 11.25 1.40
CA HIS A 11 4.56 11.98 2.52
C HIS A 11 5.56 12.31 3.63
N ARG A 12 5.33 13.42 4.34
CA ARG A 12 6.09 13.70 5.55
C ARG A 12 5.71 12.69 6.63
N VAL A 13 6.70 11.98 7.17
CA VAL A 13 6.49 11.05 8.28
C VAL A 13 6.15 11.84 9.55
N THR A 14 4.94 11.60 10.06
CA THR A 14 4.34 12.18 11.28
C THR A 14 3.50 11.12 11.97
N THR A 15 3.20 11.29 13.27
CA THR A 15 2.28 10.40 14.00
C THR A 15 0.96 10.19 13.26
N PHE A 16 0.41 11.25 12.67
CA PHE A 16 -0.81 11.18 11.88
C PHE A 16 -0.66 10.28 10.65
N THR A 17 0.35 10.51 9.80
CA THR A 17 0.57 9.68 8.59
C THR A 17 0.96 8.22 8.91
N LEU A 18 1.39 7.95 10.13
CA LEU A 18 1.70 6.61 10.62
C LEU A 18 0.45 5.88 11.14
N SER A 19 -0.61 6.60 11.55
CA SER A 19 -1.82 6.01 12.14
C SER A 19 -2.92 5.67 11.13
N LEU A 20 -2.72 5.96 9.84
CA LEU A 20 -3.72 5.71 8.79
C LEU A 20 -3.75 4.24 8.36
N ASP A 21 -4.66 3.89 7.46
CA ASP A 21 -4.56 2.72 6.58
C ASP A 21 -4.56 3.25 5.13
N ALA A 22 -3.38 3.42 4.55
CA ALA A 22 -3.23 4.19 3.32
C ALA A 22 -3.75 3.40 2.10
N ILE A 23 -4.91 3.81 1.56
CA ILE A 23 -5.51 3.16 0.37
C ILE A 23 -4.53 3.09 -0.81
N LYS A 24 -3.66 4.09 -0.97
CA LYS A 24 -2.63 4.14 -2.02
C LYS A 24 -1.67 2.96 -1.97
N ALA A 25 -1.40 2.39 -0.80
CA ALA A 25 -0.53 1.22 -0.69
C ALA A 25 -1.15 0.00 -1.40
N TYR A 26 -2.46 -0.22 -1.23
CA TYR A 26 -3.19 -1.29 -1.92
C TYR A 26 -3.31 -1.03 -3.43
N GLU A 27 -3.61 0.21 -3.84
CA GLU A 27 -3.69 0.59 -5.26
C GLU A 27 -2.35 0.36 -5.97
N TYR A 28 -1.24 0.72 -5.31
CA TYR A 28 0.09 0.55 -5.86
C TYR A 28 0.47 -0.94 -5.92
N ALA A 29 0.06 -1.73 -4.93
CA ALA A 29 0.31 -3.18 -4.91
C ALA A 29 -0.39 -3.86 -6.11
N ALA A 30 -1.59 -3.41 -6.44
CA ALA A 30 -2.35 -3.91 -7.59
C ALA A 30 -1.84 -3.39 -8.95
N ALA A 31 -1.05 -2.31 -8.97
CA ALA A 31 -0.63 -1.66 -10.22
C ALA A 31 0.51 -2.39 -10.95
N GLY A 32 1.26 -3.25 -10.26
CA GLY A 32 2.39 -3.98 -10.84
C GLY A 32 3.53 -3.08 -11.32
N LYS A 33 3.69 -1.91 -10.70
CA LYS A 33 4.74 -0.93 -11.01
C LYS A 33 5.72 -0.78 -9.85
N PRO A 34 6.98 -0.40 -10.10
CA PRO A 34 7.90 -0.01 -9.04
C PRO A 34 7.32 1.14 -8.20
N VAL A 35 7.56 1.11 -6.89
CA VAL A 35 7.00 2.05 -5.91
C VAL A 35 8.09 2.60 -5.01
N LEU A 36 8.12 3.92 -4.95
CA LEU A 36 8.97 4.70 -4.08
C LEU A 36 8.11 5.50 -3.09
N ALA A 37 8.23 5.19 -1.80
CA ALA A 37 7.43 5.85 -0.78
C ALA A 37 8.28 6.17 0.44
N THR A 38 7.90 7.18 1.19
CA THR A 38 8.38 7.31 2.58
C THR A 38 7.75 6.23 3.46
N PRO A 39 8.37 5.83 4.58
CA PRO A 39 7.85 4.77 5.46
C PRO A 39 6.65 5.25 6.31
N THR A 40 5.56 5.65 5.66
CA THR A 40 4.26 5.96 6.26
C THR A 40 3.35 4.72 6.27
N SER A 41 2.18 4.80 6.91
CA SER A 41 1.28 3.65 7.01
C SER A 41 0.99 3.00 5.65
N GLY A 42 0.90 1.67 5.65
CA GLY A 42 0.77 0.84 4.45
C GLY A 42 2.07 0.62 3.69
N PHE A 43 3.08 1.49 3.83
CA PHE A 43 4.37 1.36 3.16
C PHE A 43 5.50 0.85 4.07
N GLN A 44 5.35 0.96 5.40
CA GLN A 44 6.39 0.56 6.38
C GLN A 44 6.81 -0.91 6.27
N ALA A 45 5.85 -1.81 6.00
CA ALA A 45 6.07 -3.24 5.98
C ALA A 45 6.40 -3.78 4.58
N LEU A 46 6.42 -2.92 3.55
CA LEU A 46 6.65 -3.33 2.18
C LEU A 46 8.14 -3.43 1.92
N SER A 47 8.65 -4.65 1.88
CA SER A 47 10.04 -4.93 1.49
C SER A 47 10.04 -6.04 0.44
N ALA A 48 10.18 -5.64 -0.82
CA ALA A 48 10.25 -6.53 -1.97
C ALA A 48 10.98 -5.84 -3.14
N ARG A 49 11.39 -6.58 -4.18
CA ARG A 49 12.02 -5.94 -5.35
C ARG A 49 11.05 -4.93 -5.99
N GLY A 50 11.55 -3.75 -6.32
CA GLY A 50 10.75 -2.66 -6.87
C GLY A 50 9.94 -1.90 -5.81
N TRP A 51 10.07 -2.24 -4.52
CA TRP A 51 9.40 -1.58 -3.40
C TRP A 51 10.42 -1.02 -2.44
N SER A 52 10.45 0.30 -2.27
CA SER A 52 11.48 0.94 -1.45
C SER A 52 10.91 2.02 -0.53
N PRO A 53 10.58 1.67 0.73
CA PRO A 53 10.42 2.65 1.79
C PRO A 53 11.75 3.39 1.96
N THR A 54 11.76 4.69 1.64
CA THR A 54 12.98 5.48 1.50
C THR A 54 12.86 6.77 2.30
N VAL A 55 13.92 7.12 3.01
CA VAL A 55 14.00 8.39 3.74
C VAL A 55 14.31 9.55 2.79
N ARG A 56 14.08 10.78 3.25
CA ARG A 56 14.24 11.99 2.43
C ARG A 56 15.61 12.10 1.74
N SER A 57 16.71 11.77 2.44
CA SER A 57 18.07 11.95 1.91
C SER A 57 18.34 11.12 0.66
N ASP A 58 17.71 9.95 0.56
CA ASP A 58 18.04 8.95 -0.46
C ASP A 58 16.98 8.90 -1.57
N PHE A 59 15.94 9.73 -1.46
CA PHE A 59 14.75 9.63 -2.30
C PHE A 59 15.05 9.83 -3.79
N VAL A 60 15.90 10.81 -4.13
CA VAL A 60 16.28 11.09 -5.51
C VAL A 60 17.11 9.95 -6.10
N ALA A 61 18.19 9.56 -5.41
CA ALA A 61 19.05 8.45 -5.85
C ALA A 61 18.25 7.15 -6.02
N ARG A 62 17.27 6.90 -5.16
CA ARG A 62 16.39 5.75 -5.28
C ARG A 62 15.44 5.85 -6.47
N ALA A 63 14.90 7.02 -6.76
CA ALA A 63 14.05 7.23 -7.94
C ALA A 63 14.83 6.94 -9.24
N GLU A 64 16.06 7.44 -9.34
CA GLU A 64 16.95 7.18 -10.48
C GLU A 64 17.26 5.69 -10.62
N ALA A 65 17.56 5.00 -9.52
CA ALA A 65 17.81 3.56 -9.54
C ALA A 65 16.59 2.75 -10.00
N LEU A 66 15.37 3.14 -9.62
CA LEU A 66 14.15 2.48 -10.06
C LEU A 66 13.82 2.76 -11.53
N LEU A 67 14.15 3.95 -12.03
CA LEU A 67 13.98 4.29 -13.45
C LEU A 67 14.99 3.57 -14.36
N ALA A 68 16.17 3.25 -13.83
CA ALA A 68 17.21 2.51 -14.55
C ALA A 68 17.04 0.98 -14.47
N ASP A 69 16.11 0.47 -13.65
CA ASP A 69 15.88 -0.96 -13.46
C ASP A 69 14.69 -1.43 -14.31
N ASP A 70 14.99 -2.17 -15.39
CA ASP A 70 13.96 -2.76 -16.27
C ASP A 70 13.32 -4.04 -15.67
N ALA A 71 13.80 -4.51 -14.50
CA ALA A 71 13.25 -5.71 -13.89
C ALA A 71 11.82 -5.50 -13.40
N GLN A 72 10.99 -6.52 -13.59
CA GLN A 72 9.62 -6.49 -13.07
C GLN A 72 9.62 -6.47 -11.53
N PRO A 73 8.79 -5.62 -10.90
CA PRO A 73 8.61 -5.62 -9.46
C PRO A 73 8.12 -6.97 -8.95
N THR A 74 8.51 -7.34 -7.74
CA THR A 74 7.85 -8.45 -7.06
C THR A 74 6.41 -8.05 -6.73
N ALA A 75 5.46 -8.92 -7.10
CA ALA A 75 4.07 -8.75 -6.70
C ALA A 75 3.98 -8.77 -5.17
N LEU A 76 3.37 -7.75 -4.60
CA LEU A 76 3.15 -7.72 -3.16
C LEU A 76 1.94 -8.57 -2.76
N PRO A 77 2.02 -9.26 -1.60
CA PRO A 77 0.83 -9.77 -0.94
C PRO A 77 -0.08 -8.59 -0.55
N GLY A 78 -1.38 -8.72 -0.76
CA GLY A 78 -2.34 -7.72 -0.30
C GLY A 78 -2.95 -6.84 -1.38
N ALA A 79 -3.07 -7.32 -2.63
CA ALA A 79 -4.13 -6.82 -3.50
C ALA A 79 -5.47 -7.09 -2.79
N VAL A 80 -5.99 -6.07 -2.12
CA VAL A 80 -7.25 -6.14 -1.40
C VAL A 80 -8.35 -6.01 -2.43
N ASP A 81 -9.11 -7.09 -2.60
CA ASP A 81 -10.32 -7.09 -3.40
C ASP A 81 -11.49 -6.51 -2.58
N TRP A 82 -12.29 -5.67 -3.22
CA TRP A 82 -13.52 -5.13 -2.63
C TRP A 82 -14.53 -6.22 -2.30
N ASP A 83 -14.58 -7.31 -3.06
CA ASP A 83 -15.45 -8.44 -2.76
C ASP A 83 -15.07 -9.13 -1.44
N VAL A 84 -13.77 -9.24 -1.17
CA VAL A 84 -13.26 -9.81 0.09
C VAL A 84 -13.60 -8.88 1.26
N ARG A 85 -13.39 -7.56 1.10
CA ARG A 85 -13.72 -6.57 2.14
C ARG A 85 -15.22 -6.49 2.40
N GLY A 86 -16.04 -6.54 1.35
CA GLY A 86 -17.50 -6.52 1.45
C GLY A 86 -18.03 -7.73 2.22
N LYS A 87 -17.51 -8.94 1.92
CA LYS A 87 -17.85 -10.16 2.67
C LYS A 87 -17.48 -10.05 4.15
N ALA A 88 -16.27 -9.61 4.46
CA ALA A 88 -15.81 -9.43 5.84
C ALA A 88 -16.69 -8.44 6.63
N LEU A 89 -17.09 -7.33 6.00
CA LEU A 89 -18.02 -6.37 6.63
C LEU A 89 -19.40 -7.02 6.86
N GLY A 90 -19.91 -7.78 5.89
CA GLY A 90 -21.17 -8.51 6.02
C GLY A 90 -21.18 -9.51 7.18
N GLU A 91 -20.08 -10.21 7.41
CA GLU A 91 -19.92 -11.15 8.54
C GLU A 91 -19.98 -10.43 9.90
N VAL A 92 -19.32 -9.28 10.02
CA VAL A 92 -19.37 -8.45 11.23
C VAL A 92 -20.79 -7.94 11.48
N LEU A 93 -21.46 -7.41 10.46
CA LEU A 93 -22.84 -6.93 10.58
C LEU A 93 -23.80 -8.05 10.99
N SER A 94 -23.65 -9.24 10.39
CA SER A 94 -24.47 -10.41 10.73
C SER A 94 -24.30 -10.82 12.19
N THR A 95 -23.06 -10.78 12.69
CA THR A 95 -22.74 -11.07 14.10
C THR A 95 -23.41 -10.06 15.04
N LEU A 96 -23.32 -8.77 14.72
CA LEU A 96 -23.91 -7.70 15.54
C LEU A 96 -25.44 -7.83 15.61
N VAL A 97 -26.10 -8.06 14.47
CA VAL A 97 -27.56 -8.27 14.42
C VAL A 97 -27.97 -9.49 15.27
N ALA A 98 -27.24 -10.61 15.14
CA ALA A 98 -27.53 -11.81 15.92
C ALA A 98 -27.29 -11.62 17.43
N SER A 99 -26.35 -10.77 17.84
CA SER A 99 -26.12 -10.43 19.26
C SER A 99 -27.14 -9.44 19.81
N GLY A 100 -27.61 -8.48 19.00
CA GLY A 100 -28.62 -7.50 19.40
C GLY A 100 -30.02 -8.08 19.50
N ALA A 101 -30.35 -9.10 18.71
CA ALA A 101 -31.62 -9.83 18.79
C ALA A 101 -31.72 -10.77 20.02
N LYS A 102 -30.63 -10.95 20.78
CA LYS A 102 -30.57 -11.74 22.01
C LYS A 102 -30.61 -10.88 23.30
N SER A 103 -30.68 -9.55 23.16
CA SER A 103 -30.88 -8.59 24.25
C SER A 103 -32.34 -8.18 24.34
#